data_AF-A0A090VWI6-F1
#
_entry.id   AF-A0A090VWI6-F1
#
_cell.length_a   1.000
_cell.length_b   1.000
_cell.length_c   1.000
_cell.angle_alpha   90.00
_cell.angle_beta   90.00
_cell.angle_gamma   90.00
#
_symmetry.space_group_name_H-M   'P 1'
#
loop_
_entity.id
_entity.type
_entity.pdbx_description
1 polymer ?
#
loop_
_entity_poly.entity_id
_entity_poly.type
_entity_poly.pdbx_seq_one_letter_code
_entity_poly.pdbx_strand_id
1 'polypeptide(L)' 'MKRSLEHIEYKKDTEALAKFAKALGHPTRIAILKHLENQSCCFTGDLVDVLPISQSTVSQHLKELKNAGLIQAN' A
#
# COMPACT_ATOMS: atom_id res chain seq x y z
N MET A 1 0.14 -38.19 -8.16
CA MET A 1 1.24 -37.40 -8.74
C MET A 1 1.91 -36.59 -7.63
N LYS A 2 3.19 -36.84 -7.33
CA LYS A 2 3.96 -35.95 -6.44
C LYS A 2 4.43 -34.76 -7.28
N ARG A 3 3.89 -33.58 -7.01
CA ARG A 3 4.36 -32.34 -7.64
C ARG A 3 5.56 -31.87 -6.81
N SER A 4 6.77 -32.06 -7.31
CA SER A 4 7.96 -31.45 -6.72
C SER A 4 7.83 -29.94 -6.91
N LEU A 5 7.72 -29.19 -5.82
CA LEU A 5 7.72 -27.74 -5.86
C LEU A 5 9.16 -27.29 -5.99
N GLU A 6 9.60 -27.01 -7.21
CA GLU A 6 10.87 -26.30 -7.42
C GLU A 6 10.73 -24.86 -6.94
N HIS A 7 11.76 -24.36 -6.25
CA HIS A 7 11.80 -22.98 -5.80
C HIS A 7 12.10 -22.07 -6.99
N ILE A 8 11.19 -21.14 -7.30
CA ILE A 8 11.40 -20.14 -8.33
C ILE A 8 12.05 -18.93 -7.69
N GLU A 9 13.29 -18.63 -8.08
CA GLU A 9 13.98 -17.41 -7.69
C GLU A 9 13.65 -16.29 -8.68
N TYR A 10 13.03 -15.21 -8.18
CA TYR A 10 12.67 -14.06 -9.01
C TYR A 10 13.77 -12.99 -8.99
N LYS A 11 13.88 -12.21 -10.07
CA LYS A 11 14.75 -11.03 -10.07
C LYS A 11 14.24 -10.01 -9.04
N LYS A 12 15.17 -9.34 -8.35
CA LYS A 12 14.85 -8.32 -7.34
C LYS A 12 13.86 -7.26 -7.82
N ASP A 13 14.01 -6.78 -9.06
CA ASP A 13 13.10 -5.79 -9.64
C ASP A 13 11.68 -6.33 -9.83
N THR A 14 11.55 -7.62 -10.15
CA THR A 14 10.25 -8.30 -10.24
C THR A 14 9.59 -8.40 -8.87
N GLU A 15 10.36 -8.72 -7.83
CA GLU A 15 9.86 -8.76 -6.45
C GLU A 15 9.46 -7.36 -5.96
N ALA A 16 10.25 -6.34 -6.26
CA ALA A 16 9.94 -4.94 -5.94
C ALA A 16 8.67 -4.47 -6.65
N LEU A 17 8.54 -4.76 -7.95
CA LEU A 17 7.33 -4.45 -8.72
C LEU A 17 6.11 -5.18 -8.16
N ALA A 18 6.23 -6.47 -7.82
CA ALA A 18 5.14 -7.24 -7.21
C ALA A 18 4.71 -6.64 -5.87
N LYS A 19 5.67 -6.16 -5.05
CA LYS A 19 5.40 -5.49 -3.78
C LYS A 19 4.61 -4.19 -3.99
N PHE A 20 5.02 -3.35 -4.96
CA PHE A 20 4.27 -2.16 -5.32
C PHE A 20 2.88 -2.49 -5.86
N ALA A 21 2.77 -3.43 -6.80
CA ALA A 21 1.51 -3.84 -7.39
C ALA A 21 0.52 -4.37 -6.35
N LYS A 22 0.99 -5.19 -5.39
CA LYS A 22 0.17 -5.68 -4.28
C LYS A 22 -0.39 -4.52 -3.43
N ALA A 23 0.41 -3.50 -3.15
CA ALA A 23 -0.05 -2.33 -2.43
C ALA A 23 -1.00 -1.47 -3.28
N LEU A 24 -0.72 -1.29 -4.57
CA LEU A 24 -1.55 -0.48 -5.47
C LEU A 24 -2.88 -1.17 -5.83
N GLY A 25 -2.99 -2.50 -5.72
CA GLY A 25 -4.17 -3.25 -6.14
C GLY A 25 -5.47 -3.00 -5.37
N HIS A 26 -5.47 -2.19 -4.30
CA HIS A 26 -6.69 -1.85 -3.56
C HIS A 26 -7.12 -0.40 -3.86
N PRO A 27 -8.37 -0.16 -4.28
CA PRO A 27 -8.82 1.17 -4.72
C PRO A 27 -8.68 2.24 -3.65
N THR A 28 -8.99 1.94 -2.39
CA THR A 28 -8.79 2.87 -1.26
C THR A 28 -7.35 3.35 -1.15
N ARG A 29 -6.35 2.49 -1.38
CA ARG A 29 -4.93 2.89 -1.30
C ARG A 29 -4.56 3.84 -2.44
N ILE A 30 -5.14 3.67 -3.62
CA ILE A 30 -4.99 4.63 -4.73
C ILE A 30 -5.64 5.98 -4.38
N ALA A 31 -6.84 5.97 -3.78
CA ALA A 31 -7.51 7.19 -3.34
C ALA A 31 -6.68 7.96 -2.29
N ILE A 32 -6.10 7.24 -1.32
CA ILE A 32 -5.17 7.80 -0.33
C ILE A 32 -3.98 8.46 -1.03
N LEU A 33 -3.31 7.76 -1.95
CA LEU A 33 -2.15 8.30 -2.66
C LEU A 33 -2.50 9.57 -3.47
N LYS A 34 -3.63 9.57 -4.18
CA LYS A 34 -4.11 10.76 -4.91
C LYS A 34 -4.44 11.93 -3.99
N HIS A 35 -4.94 11.65 -2.80
CA HIS A 35 -5.22 12.68 -1.81
C HIS A 35 -3.92 13.30 -1.28
N LEU A 36 -2.92 12.46 -0.98
CA LEU A 36 -1.60 12.89 -0.51
C LEU A 36 -0.78 13.62 -1.58
N GLU A 37 -0.94 13.27 -2.87
CA GLU A 37 -0.28 13.95 -4.00
C GLU A 37 -0.54 15.47 -4.02
N ASN A 38 -1.72 15.89 -3.56
CA ASN A 38 -2.17 17.27 -3.61
C ASN A 38 -1.96 18.04 -2.30
N GLN A 39 -1.28 17.46 -1.30
CA GLN A 39 -1.12 18.04 0.03
C GLN A 39 0.33 18.07 0.48
N SER A 40 0.79 19.24 0.89
CA SER A 40 2.17 19.47 1.34
C SER A 40 2.48 18.91 2.72
N CYS A 41 1.47 18.52 3.50
CA CYS A 41 1.59 17.95 4.84
C CYS A 41 0.21 17.42 5.24
N CYS A 42 0.06 16.15 5.66
CA CYS A 42 -1.14 15.79 6.43
C CYS A 42 -0.97 14.65 7.44
N PHE A 43 -1.70 14.88 8.53
CA PHE A 43 -1.91 14.06 9.71
C PHE A 43 -2.97 13.00 9.39
N THR A 44 -2.94 11.83 10.04
CA THR A 44 -3.86 10.72 9.76
C THR A 44 -5.34 11.01 10.09
N GLY A 45 -5.63 12.12 10.78
CA GLY A 45 -6.98 12.55 11.14
C GLY A 45 -7.83 12.95 9.93
N ASP A 46 -7.28 13.72 9.00
CA ASP A 46 -8.04 14.28 7.86
C ASP A 46 -8.50 13.21 6.86
N LEU A 47 -7.80 12.06 6.83
CA LEU A 47 -8.11 10.96 5.93
C LEU A 47 -9.42 10.23 6.30
N VAL A 48 -9.83 10.25 7.56
CA VAL A 48 -11.10 9.64 8.01
C VAL A 48 -12.29 10.49 7.58
N ASP A 49 -12.10 11.81 7.47
CA ASP A 49 -13.15 12.72 7.00
C ASP A 49 -13.35 12.63 5.47
N VAL A 50 -12.30 12.24 4.74
CA VAL A 50 -12.29 12.14 3.27
C VAL A 50 -12.72 10.76 2.78
N LEU A 51 -12.46 9.70 3.56
CA LEU A 51 -12.81 8.34 3.22
C LEU A 51 -13.84 7.82 4.23
N PRO A 52 -15.06 7.43 3.80
CA PRO A 52 -16.13 6.98 4.70
C PRO A 52 -15.87 5.55 5.22
N ILE A 53 -14.75 5.36 5.91
CA ILE A 53 -14.29 4.11 6.49
C ILE A 53 -13.69 4.37 7.87
N SER A 54 -13.60 3.32 8.68
CA SER A 54 -13.10 3.46 10.05
C SER A 54 -11.61 3.83 10.10
N GLN A 55 -11.21 4.52 11.17
CA GLN A 55 -9.81 4.89 11.44
C GLN A 55 -8.86 3.67 11.44
N SER A 56 -9.31 2.52 11.95
CA SER A 56 -8.50 1.29 11.95
C SER A 56 -8.28 0.76 10.54
N THR A 57 -9.29 0.85 9.67
CA THR A 57 -9.19 0.49 8.25
C THR A 57 -8.24 1.44 7.51
N VAL A 58 -8.31 2.76 7.77
CA VAL A 58 -7.36 3.74 7.22
C VAL A 58 -5.93 3.39 7.65
N SER A 59 -5.72 3.13 8.94
CA SER A 59 -4.41 2.76 9.49
C SER A 59 -3.83 1.50 8.84
N GLN A 60 -4.67 0.50 8.58
CA GLN A 60 -4.26 -0.71 7.87
C GLN A 60 -3.83 -0.41 6.43
N HIS A 61 -4.57 0.41 5.70
CA HIS A 61 -4.19 0.82 4.35
C HIS A 61 -2.87 1.60 4.31
N LEU A 62 -2.68 2.54 5.25
CA LEU A 62 -1.43 3.29 5.39
C LEU A 62 -0.25 2.40 5.73
N LYS A 63 -0.43 1.40 6.61
CA LYS A 63 0.60 0.42 6.95
C LYS A 63 1.05 -0.37 5.72
N GLU A 64 0.13 -0.82 4.87
CA GLU A 64 0.47 -1.54 3.64
C GLU A 64 1.23 -0.65 2.63
N LEU A 65 0.80 0.61 2.48
CA LEU A 65 1.50 1.59 1.64
C LEU A 65 2.92 1.90 2.17
N LYS A 66 3.08 2.07 3.48
CA LYS A 66 4.37 2.28 4.14
C LYS A 66 5.28 1.06 3.97
N ASN A 67 4.75 -0.14 4.19
CA ASN A 67 5.49 -1.39 4.01
C ASN A 67 5.99 -1.54 2.57
N ALA A 68 5.20 -1.11 1.58
CA ALA A 68 5.61 -1.07 0.18
C ALA A 68 6.67 -0.01 -0.12
N GLY A 69 6.83 1.02 0.73
CA GLY A 69 7.73 2.15 0.51
C GLY A 69 7.11 3.27 -0.33
N LEU A 70 5.78 3.27 -0.49
CA LEU A 70 5.06 4.27 -1.29
C LEU A 70 4.75 5.55 -0.51
N ILE A 71 4.76 5.48 0.82
CA ILE A 71 4.60 6.64 1.71
C ILE A 71 5.63 6.57 2.83
N GLN A 72 5.97 7.73 3.40
CA GLN A 72 6.74 7.84 4.63
C GLN A 72 5.79 8.20 5.77
N ALA A 73 6.12 7.74 6.98
CA ALA A 73 5.46 8.16 8.20
C ALA A 73 6.58 8.44 9.21
N ASN A 74 6.64 9.71 9.65
CA ASN A 74 7.49 10.14 10.76
C ASN A 74 6.95 9.61 12.08
#